data_AF-A0A1B6MJV0-F1
#
_entry.id   AF-A0A1B6MJV0-F1
#
_cell.length_a   1.000
_cell.length_b   1.000
_cell.length_c   1.000
_cell.angle_alpha   90.00
_cell.angle_beta   90.00
_cell.angle_gamma   90.00
#
_symmetry.space_group_name_H-M   'P 1'
#
loop_
_entity.id
_entity.type
_entity.pdbx_description
1 polymer ?
#
loop_
_entity_poly.entity_id
_entity_poly.type
_entity_poly.pdbx_seq_one_letter_code
_entity_poly.pdbx_strand_id
1 'polypeptide(L)'
;AELLSGVDLTTKEEKHYIHMFFKKSISRLKPEDQKLPQILKLQTILEKGIGVHHSGILPILKEIVELLFQESKVKLLFATETFAMGVNMPARTVVFDSVKKFDGTATRALLPAEYIQM
;
A
#
# COMPACT_ATOMS: atom_id res chain seq x y z
N ALA A 1 -9.24 -2.67 3.75
CA ALA A 1 -8.87 -1.49 4.58
C ALA A 1 -10.04 -0.92 5.38
N GLU A 2 -11.22 -0.68 4.79
CA GLU A 2 -12.36 -0.06 5.50
C GLU A 2 -12.86 -0.86 6.71
N LEU A 3 -12.82 -2.19 6.62
CA LEU A 3 -13.16 -3.10 7.72
C LEU A 3 -12.15 -3.06 8.90
N LEU A 4 -10.99 -2.42 8.72
CA LEU A 4 -9.95 -2.28 9.74
C LEU A 4 -9.97 -0.88 10.38
N SER A 5 -11.11 -0.19 10.34
CA SER A 5 -11.23 1.19 10.85
C SER A 5 -10.82 1.35 12.32
N GLY A 6 -11.00 0.31 13.15
CA GLY A 6 -10.60 0.28 14.56
C GLY A 6 -9.16 -0.17 14.83
N VAL A 7 -8.39 -0.54 13.81
CA VAL A 7 -7.01 -1.01 13.98
C VAL A 7 -6.03 0.15 13.79
N ASP A 8 -5.09 0.27 14.73
CA ASP A 8 -4.02 1.25 14.70
C ASP A 8 -2.69 0.54 15.01
N LEU A 9 -1.79 0.49 14.02
CA LEU A 9 -0.53 -0.26 14.09
C LEU A 9 0.69 0.63 14.25
N THR A 10 0.50 1.93 14.51
CA THR A 10 1.59 2.91 14.62
C THR A 10 1.70 3.47 16.03
N THR A 11 2.93 3.79 16.43
CA THR A 11 3.15 4.63 17.60
C THR A 11 2.83 6.10 17.29
N LYS A 12 2.77 6.94 18.32
CA LYS A 12 2.59 8.38 18.16
C LYS A 12 3.74 8.99 17.33
N GLU A 13 4.97 8.54 17.53
CA GLU A 13 6.14 9.00 16.78
C GLU A 13 6.07 8.57 15.31
N GLU A 14 5.70 7.31 15.06
CA GLU A 14 5.52 6.79 13.68
C GLU A 14 4.41 7.54 12.95
N LYS A 15 3.27 7.77 13.60
CA LYS A 15 2.16 8.53 13.04
C LYS A 15 2.58 9.96 12.68
N HIS A 16 3.31 10.63 13.57
CA HIS A 16 3.83 11.97 13.30
C HIS A 16 4.80 11.97 12.11
N TYR A 17 5.72 11.00 12.05
CA TYR A 17 6.63 10.85 10.93
C TYR A 17 5.89 10.64 9.61
N ILE A 18 4.94 9.71 9.57
CA ILE A 18 4.12 9.40 8.39
C ILE A 18 3.36 10.65 7.92
N HIS A 19 2.74 11.37 8.86
CA HIS A 19 2.02 12.61 8.55
C HIS A 19 2.92 13.66 7.89
N MET A 20 4.10 13.91 8.47
CA MET A 20 5.05 14.90 7.97
C MET A 20 5.64 14.48 6.62
N PHE A 21 6.01 13.20 6.47
CA PHE A 21 6.49 12.64 5.21
C PHE A 21 5.44 12.77 4.11
N PHE A 22 4.20 12.34 4.37
CA PHE A 22 3.10 12.39 3.41
C PHE A 22 2.83 13.81 2.94
N LYS A 23 2.70 14.77 3.88
CA LYS A 23 2.51 16.19 3.56
C LYS A 23 3.66 16.76 2.73
N LYS A 24 4.90 16.42 3.08
CA LYS A 24 6.08 16.87 2.32
C LYS A 24 6.04 16.33 0.89
N SER A 25 5.69 15.05 0.70
CA SER A 25 5.66 14.40 -0.60
C SER A 25 4.60 14.98 -1.52
N ILE A 26 3.40 15.31 -1.01
CA ILE A 26 2.33 15.90 -1.82
C ILE A 26 2.42 17.42 -1.98
N SER A 27 3.34 18.10 -1.30
CA SER A 27 3.44 19.57 -1.30
C SER A 27 3.72 20.18 -2.68
N ARG A 28 4.24 19.37 -3.62
CA ARG A 28 4.49 19.75 -5.02
C ARG A 28 3.23 19.71 -5.89
N LEU A 29 2.15 19.08 -5.42
CA LEU A 29 0.88 19.01 -6.13
C LEU A 29 0.11 20.31 -5.96
N LYS A 30 -0.79 20.61 -6.90
CA LYS A 30 -1.69 21.76 -6.78
C LYS A 30 -2.60 21.61 -5.54
N PRO A 31 -3.04 22.72 -4.93
CA PRO A 31 -3.93 22.66 -3.76
C PRO A 31 -5.25 21.91 -4.00
N GLU A 32 -5.75 21.92 -5.24
CA GLU A 32 -6.92 21.12 -5.65
C GLU A 32 -6.63 19.61 -5.66
N ASP A 33 -5.47 19.21 -6.18
CA ASP A 33 -5.05 17.81 -6.24
C ASP A 33 -4.80 17.24 -4.84
N GLN A 34 -4.22 18.02 -3.93
CA GLN A 34 -3.99 17.62 -2.54
C GLN A 34 -5.29 17.24 -1.78
N LYS A 35 -6.44 17.74 -2.25
CA LYS A 35 -7.76 17.48 -1.66
C LYS A 35 -8.50 16.32 -2.32
N LEU A 36 -7.88 15.63 -3.28
CA LEU A 36 -8.50 14.48 -3.93
C LEU A 36 -8.87 13.41 -2.90
N PRO A 37 -10.06 12.78 -3.00
CA PRO A 37 -10.51 11.79 -2.03
C PRO A 37 -9.53 10.63 -1.83
N GLN A 38 -8.85 10.19 -2.90
CA GLN A 38 -7.85 9.13 -2.81
C GLN A 38 -6.65 9.53 -1.93
N ILE A 39 -6.19 10.79 -2.00
CA ILE A 39 -5.08 11.29 -1.18
C ILE A 39 -5.48 11.32 0.29
N LEU A 40 -6.63 11.92 0.61
CA LEU A 40 -7.11 12.04 1.98
C LEU A 40 -7.37 10.67 2.62
N LYS A 41 -7.96 9.75 1.86
CA LYS A 41 -8.20 8.38 2.31
C LYS A 41 -6.90 7.64 2.55
N LEU A 42 -5.93 7.74 1.64
CA LEU A 42 -4.64 7.07 1.76
C LEU A 42 -3.85 7.60 2.95
N GLN A 43 -3.82 8.92 3.17
CA GLN A 43 -3.17 9.52 4.33
C GLN A 43 -3.73 8.92 5.64
N THR A 44 -5.06 8.84 5.75
CA THR A 44 -5.73 8.34 6.96
C THR A 44 -5.37 6.88 7.26
N ILE A 45 -5.26 6.03 6.24
CA ILE A 45 -4.90 4.62 6.45
C ILE A 45 -3.39 4.43 6.70
N LEU A 46 -2.54 5.22 6.03
CA LEU A 46 -1.10 5.17 6.23
C LEU A 46 -0.71 5.61 7.64
N GLU A 47 -1.36 6.64 8.18
CA GLU A 47 -1.15 7.08 9.57
C GLU A 47 -1.48 5.98 10.59
N LYS A 48 -2.30 4.99 10.24
CA LYS A 48 -2.59 3.78 11.04
C LYS A 48 -1.65 2.60 10.75
N GLY A 49 -0.67 2.79 9.88
CA GLY A 49 0.29 1.76 9.47
C GLY A 49 -0.27 0.77 8.46
N ILE A 50 -1.36 1.12 7.76
CA ILE A 50 -2.00 0.28 6.75
C ILE A 50 -1.83 0.92 5.36
N GLY A 51 -1.26 0.16 4.43
CA GLY A 51 -1.08 0.57 3.04
C GLY A 51 -1.98 -0.20 2.09
N VAL A 52 -2.22 0.39 0.91
CA VAL A 52 -2.85 -0.29 -0.23
C VAL A 52 -1.99 0.01 -1.47
N HIS A 53 -1.75 -1.01 -2.31
CA HIS A 53 -0.95 -0.88 -3.54
C HIS A 53 -1.61 -1.64 -4.71
N HIS A 54 -2.12 -0.92 -5.70
CA HIS A 54 -2.64 -1.49 -6.94
C HIS A 54 -2.55 -0.48 -8.08
N SER A 55 -2.81 -0.92 -9.32
CA SER A 55 -2.70 -0.09 -10.53
C SER A 55 -3.61 1.14 -10.58
N GLY A 56 -4.68 1.16 -9.78
CA GLY A 56 -5.63 2.27 -9.68
C GLY A 56 -5.22 3.38 -8.71
N ILE A 57 -4.05 3.25 -8.06
CA ILE A 57 -3.50 4.28 -7.17
C ILE A 57 -2.59 5.20 -7.97
N LEU A 58 -2.72 6.51 -7.75
CA LEU A 58 -1.86 7.53 -8.38
C LEU A 58 -0.37 7.19 -8.19
N PRO A 59 0.49 7.38 -9.22
CA PRO A 59 1.91 7.01 -9.15
C PRO A 59 2.65 7.57 -7.92
N ILE A 60 2.49 8.86 -7.61
CA ILE A 60 3.08 9.51 -6.44
C ILE A 60 2.65 8.85 -5.12
N LEU A 61 1.41 8.36 -5.05
CA LEU A 61 0.89 7.72 -3.86
C LEU A 61 1.45 6.29 -3.72
N LYS A 62 1.66 5.57 -4.82
CA LYS A 62 2.35 4.27 -4.81
C LYS A 62 3.78 4.40 -4.29
N GLU A 63 4.52 5.39 -4.78
CA GLU A 63 5.88 5.67 -4.30
C GLU A 63 5.91 5.98 -2.79
N ILE A 64 4.96 6.75 -2.28
CA ILE A 64 4.83 7.01 -0.83
C ILE A 64 4.59 5.72 -0.04
N VAL A 65 3.69 4.85 -0.51
CA VAL A 65 3.39 3.56 0.13
C VAL A 65 4.63 2.67 0.13
N GLU A 66 5.33 2.57 -1.00
CA GLU A 66 6.56 1.78 -1.16
C GLU A 66 7.65 2.24 -0.20
N LEU A 67 7.92 3.54 -0.12
CA LEU A 67 8.94 4.10 0.78
C LEU A 67 8.59 3.86 2.26
N LEU A 68 7.35 4.12 2.66
CA LEU A 68 6.91 3.88 4.04
C LEU A 68 6.89 2.40 4.41
N PHE A 69 6.64 1.50 3.45
CA PHE A 69 6.74 0.06 3.67
C PHE A 69 8.20 -0.38 3.82
N GLN A 70 9.10 0.15 2.99
CA GLN A 70 10.55 -0.11 3.09
C GLN A 70 11.11 0.34 4.44
N GLU A 71 10.66 1.48 4.96
CA GLU A 71 11.03 2.01 6.28
C GLU A 71 10.30 1.32 7.44
N SER A 72 9.54 0.25 7.17
CA SER A 72 8.74 -0.50 8.15
C SER A 72 7.73 0.36 8.92
N LYS A 73 7.24 1.47 8.34
CA LYS A 73 6.19 2.32 8.92
C LYS A 73 4.80 1.83 8.55
N VAL A 74 4.65 1.22 7.38
CA VAL A 74 3.48 0.41 7.02
C VAL A 74 3.72 -1.02 7.51
N LYS A 75 2.84 -1.50 8.39
CA LYS A 75 2.92 -2.84 8.99
C LYS A 75 2.03 -3.86 8.28
N LEU A 76 0.97 -3.39 7.63
CA LEU A 76 0.04 -4.19 6.85
C LEU A 76 -0.15 -3.57 5.48
N LEU A 77 0.16 -4.31 4.43
CA LEU A 77 0.03 -3.85 3.04
C LEU A 77 -0.91 -4.78 2.29
N PHE A 78 -1.99 -4.21 1.74
CA PHE A 78 -2.83 -4.91 0.76
C PHE A 78 -2.31 -4.59 -0.63
N ALA A 79 -1.86 -5.59 -1.38
CA ALA A 79 -1.27 -5.37 -2.69
C ALA A 79 -1.80 -6.34 -3.75
N THR A 80 -1.80 -5.91 -5.01
CA THR A 80 -1.97 -6.80 -6.17
C THR A 80 -0.64 -7.44 -6.55
N GLU A 81 -0.69 -8.53 -7.33
CA GLU A 81 0.47 -9.32 -7.80
C GLU A 81 1.64 -8.46 -8.32
N THR A 82 1.35 -7.36 -9.00
CA THR A 82 2.37 -6.44 -9.55
C THR A 82 3.31 -5.86 -8.51
N PHE A 83 2.93 -5.79 -7.23
CA PHE A 83 3.81 -5.32 -6.16
C PHE A 83 4.97 -6.28 -5.89
N ALA A 84 4.77 -7.58 -6.07
CA ALA A 84 5.83 -8.57 -5.89
C ALA A 84 6.87 -8.54 -7.03
N MET A 85 6.52 -7.92 -8.17
CA MET A 85 7.41 -7.81 -9.31
C MET A 85 8.36 -6.63 -9.13
N GLY A 86 9.61 -6.91 -8.74
CA GLY A 86 10.71 -5.95 -8.87
C GLY A 86 11.06 -5.17 -7.60
N VAL A 87 10.71 -5.66 -6.40
CA VAL A 87 10.99 -4.92 -5.15
C VAL A 87 11.55 -5.84 -4.06
N ASN A 88 12.74 -5.50 -3.56
CA ASN A 88 13.36 -6.16 -2.40
C ASN A 88 12.84 -5.52 -1.11
N MET A 89 11.56 -5.75 -0.79
CA MET A 89 10.86 -5.10 0.32
C MET A 89 10.78 -6.03 1.55
N PRO A 90 10.92 -5.51 2.77
CA PRO A 90 11.02 -6.32 3.99
C PRO A 90 9.64 -6.84 4.47
N ALA A 91 9.06 -7.82 3.78
CA ALA A 91 7.87 -8.53 4.24
C ALA A 91 8.25 -9.72 5.13
N ARG A 92 7.73 -9.77 6.36
CA ARG A 92 7.93 -10.92 7.27
C ARG A 92 6.93 -12.06 7.04
N THR A 93 5.75 -11.72 6.54
CA THR A 93 4.65 -12.65 6.35
C THR A 93 3.86 -12.21 5.13
N VAL A 94 3.59 -13.17 4.24
CA VAL A 94 2.76 -12.99 3.05
C VAL A 94 1.50 -13.82 3.26
N VAL A 95 0.34 -13.22 2.97
CA VAL A 95 -0.96 -13.88 3.08
C VAL A 95 -1.67 -13.79 1.74
N PHE A 96 -2.11 -14.94 1.23
CA PHE A 96 -2.92 -15.03 0.03
C PHE A 96 -4.40 -15.01 0.41
N ASP A 97 -5.13 -14.01 -0.07
CA ASP A 97 -6.60 -13.98 0.00
C ASP A 97 -7.21 -15.12 -0.84
N SER A 98 -6.59 -15.41 -1.98
CA SER A 98 -6.97 -16.50 -2.88
C SER A 98 -5.75 -17.02 -3.62
N VAL A 99 -5.72 -18.33 -3.88
CA VAL A 99 -4.74 -19.00 -4.77
C VAL A 99 -5.25 -19.13 -6.20
N LYS A 100 -6.34 -18.43 -6.54
CA LYS A 100 -6.90 -18.32 -7.88
C LYS A 100 -6.96 -16.86 -8.31
N LYS A 101 -6.65 -16.58 -9.58
CA LYS A 101 -6.75 -15.25 -10.19
C LYS A 101 -7.44 -15.30 -11.54
N PHE A 102 -7.95 -14.15 -11.97
CA PHE A 102 -8.46 -13.93 -13.32
C PHE A 102 -7.33 -13.44 -14.22
N ASP A 103 -7.07 -14.12 -15.34
CA ASP A 103 -5.99 -13.77 -16.27
C ASP A 103 -6.44 -12.96 -17.50
N GLY A 104 -7.68 -12.45 -17.47
CA GLY A 104 -8.32 -11.81 -18.62
C GLY A 104 -9.27 -12.73 -19.38
N THR A 105 -9.16 -14.06 -19.21
CA THR A 105 -10.01 -15.04 -19.88
C THR A 105 -10.77 -15.94 -18.92
N ALA A 106 -10.09 -16.48 -17.91
CA ALA A 106 -10.67 -17.41 -16.96
C ALA A 106 -10.12 -17.20 -15.56
N THR A 107 -10.88 -17.69 -14.57
CA THR A 107 -10.36 -17.80 -13.20
C THR A 107 -9.61 -19.12 -13.08
N ARG A 108 -8.30 -19.04 -12.87
CA ARG A 108 -7.41 -20.20 -12.76
C ARG A 108 -6.58 -20.15 -11.48
N ALA A 109 -5.99 -21.28 -11.12
CA ALA A 109 -4.99 -21.32 -10.05
C ALA A 109 -3.73 -20.50 -10.44
N LEU A 110 -3.04 -19.99 -9.43
CA LEU A 110 -1.71 -19.39 -9.60
C LEU A 110 -0.74 -20.43 -10.16
N LEU A 111 0.10 -20.00 -11.10
CA LEU A 111 1.22 -20.81 -11.58
C LEU A 111 2.27 -20.90 -10.47
N PRO A 112 3.06 -21.99 -10.40
CA PRO A 112 4.12 -22.12 -9.41
C PRO A 112 5.09 -20.93 -9.40
N ALA A 113 5.42 -20.38 -10.57
CA ALA A 113 6.27 -19.19 -10.67
C ALA A 113 5.62 -17.92 -10.07
N GLU A 114 4.30 -17.74 -10.25
CA GLU A 114 3.55 -16.62 -9.66
C GLU A 114 3.51 -16.73 -8.14
N TYR A 115 3.33 -17.95 -7.62
CA TYR A 115 3.34 -18.21 -6.19
C TYR A 115 4.72 -18.01 -5.55
N ILE A 116 5.80 -18.48 -6.20
CA ILE A 116 7.17 -18.33 -5.69
C ILE A 116 7.63 -16.87 -5.72
N GLN A 117 7.15 -16.09 -6.69
CA GLN A 117 7.50 -14.68 -6.82
C GLN A 117 6.85 -13.79 -5.74
N MET A 118 5.66 -14.16 -5.27
CA MET A 118 4.87 -13.42 -4.28
C MET A 118 5.19 -13.83 -2.85
#